data_AF-A0A3M2AHQ9-F1
#
_entry.id   AF-A0A3M2AHQ9-F1
#
_cell.length_a   1.000
_cell.length_b   1.000
_cell.length_c   1.000
_cell.angle_alpha   90.00
_cell.angle_beta   90.00
_cell.angle_gamma   90.00
#
_symmetry.space_group_name_H-M   'P 1'
#
loop_
_entity.id
_entity.type
_entity.pdbx_description
1 polymer ?
#
loop_
_entity_poly.entity_id
_entity_poly.type
_entity_poly.pdbx_seq_one_letter_code
_entity_poly.pdbx_strand_id
1 'polypeptide(L)'
;MASTSPISTPESCTGLPRRNPVIERKSVVIRTCSSSSPSPCPRKNTTVPTARITAVTTTPHRKLRRNSSSTLAPSIPAAAPRRWRAARARPPPCRTGDVPGDPTSDVLAATIAAAADVRTPALVLDLDALDHNVATAVARIGAARWMPHVKTAKQRIVVDALLGAGVRAFKAATLEEVDLVAAAARAADTDVEILLAHPPWGANADGAVRRVAEAEATGVRIALLADGPEHLEHLAERARGLGATTIPVYADLDVGMHRTGRPPEAWYAAADRLRRPPFVLVGLSAYEGHLRWSDRDEAAAIHRRVADVARRLGVEHVVTSGTHAFAHALASADLAEGPFHARVSPGTIVFGDRRSREAMGHLGLRQAAYVATRVISAPRADRRTCDAGSKAIAPDCPAPGLEVVGHPELRPLPRSEEHLPLAVDGPTDVRCGDVLLLVPDHVCTTVNLHREALWVRDGRVVGFGPVEARARHLYDPRDREDAP
;
A
#
# COMPACT_ATOMS: atom_id res chain seq x y z
N MET A 1 -18.10 -53.78 44.12
CA MET A 1 -17.02 -53.15 44.92
C MET A 1 -16.66 -51.87 44.16
N ALA A 2 -17.34 -50.76 44.42
CA ALA A 2 -17.00 -49.72 45.41
C ALA A 2 -15.67 -49.02 45.04
N SER A 3 -15.54 -47.70 44.91
CA SER A 3 -16.31 -46.56 45.43
C SER A 3 -15.87 -45.26 44.69
N THR A 4 -16.80 -44.39 44.28
CA THR A 4 -17.14 -43.05 44.84
C THR A 4 -16.44 -41.81 44.25
N SER A 5 -17.13 -41.21 43.27
CA SER A 5 -17.72 -39.85 43.23
C SER A 5 -16.93 -38.53 43.07
N PRO A 6 -17.55 -37.50 42.41
CA PRO A 6 -16.97 -36.24 41.90
C PRO A 6 -17.56 -34.97 42.58
N ILE A 7 -17.18 -33.75 42.15
CA ILE A 7 -17.78 -32.41 42.44
C ILE A 7 -16.99 -31.37 41.59
N SER A 8 -17.50 -30.31 40.94
CA SER A 8 -18.82 -29.68 40.80
C SER A 8 -18.79 -28.59 39.70
N THR A 9 -19.93 -28.36 39.05
CA THR A 9 -20.27 -27.15 38.27
C THR A 9 -20.66 -25.97 39.19
N PRO A 10 -20.87 -24.75 38.63
CA PRO A 10 -22.14 -24.11 38.94
C PRO A 10 -22.84 -23.45 37.74
N GLU A 11 -24.18 -23.42 37.88
CA GLU A 11 -25.19 -22.88 36.99
C GLU A 11 -25.31 -21.34 37.05
N SER A 12 -25.99 -20.85 36.02
CA SER A 12 -26.58 -19.53 35.81
C SER A 12 -27.51 -19.03 36.94
N CYS A 13 -27.57 -17.71 37.15
CA CYS A 13 -28.82 -17.03 37.48
C CYS A 13 -28.78 -15.52 37.16
N THR A 14 -29.91 -15.05 36.62
CA THR A 14 -30.25 -13.72 36.13
C THR A 14 -30.53 -12.68 37.23
N GLY A 15 -30.32 -11.38 36.95
CA GLY A 15 -30.98 -10.28 37.69
C GLY A 15 -30.24 -8.93 37.73
N LEU A 16 -30.71 -7.95 36.94
CA LEU A 16 -30.38 -6.52 36.96
C LEU A 16 -30.99 -5.82 38.21
N PRO A 17 -30.49 -4.65 38.71
CA PRO A 17 -30.60 -3.38 37.97
C PRO A 17 -29.46 -2.34 38.13
N ARG A 18 -29.55 -1.35 37.23
CA ARG A 18 -28.68 -0.18 36.97
C ARG A 18 -28.53 0.79 38.15
N ARG A 19 -27.32 1.35 38.34
CA ARG A 19 -27.11 2.74 38.81
C ARG A 19 -25.82 3.35 38.22
N ASN A 20 -25.97 4.53 37.61
CA ASN A 20 -24.89 5.43 37.16
C ASN A 20 -24.12 6.03 38.35
N PRO A 21 -22.82 6.34 38.17
CA PRO A 21 -22.21 7.49 38.81
C PRO A 21 -21.88 8.58 37.79
N VAL A 22 -22.45 9.75 38.03
CA VAL A 22 -22.07 11.06 37.47
C VAL A 22 -20.68 11.39 38.01
N ILE A 23 -19.72 11.71 37.13
CA ILE A 23 -18.43 12.30 37.51
C ILE A 23 -18.39 13.73 36.99
N GLU A 24 -18.32 14.67 37.95
CA GLU A 24 -18.23 16.11 37.76
C GLU A 24 -16.99 16.51 36.96
N ARG A 25 -17.19 17.42 35.99
CA ARG A 25 -16.10 18.12 35.30
C ARG A 25 -15.56 19.23 36.20
N LYS A 26 -14.33 19.09 36.69
CA LYS A 26 -13.56 20.21 37.24
C LYS A 26 -12.89 20.99 36.12
N SER A 27 -13.31 22.23 35.96
CA SER A 27 -12.73 23.23 35.05
C SER A 27 -11.34 23.64 35.52
N VAL A 28 -10.32 23.46 34.68
CA VAL A 28 -8.99 24.04 34.88
C VAL A 28 -8.92 25.35 34.11
N VAL A 29 -8.82 26.46 34.84
CA VAL A 29 -8.61 27.80 34.31
C VAL A 29 -7.10 28.00 34.11
N ILE A 30 -6.63 28.12 32.87
CA ILE A 30 -5.27 28.54 32.57
C ILE A 30 -5.29 30.05 32.33
N ARG A 31 -4.65 30.80 33.23
CA ARG A 31 -4.40 32.25 33.11
C ARG A 31 -3.29 32.50 32.09
N THR A 32 -3.57 33.28 31.07
CA THR A 32 -2.57 33.93 30.20
C THR A 32 -2.06 35.22 30.86
N CYS A 33 -0.75 35.42 30.93
CA CYS A 33 -0.12 36.70 31.26
C CYS A 33 0.63 37.26 30.05
N SER A 34 0.40 38.55 29.81
CA SER A 34 0.90 39.37 28.72
C SER A 34 1.95 40.40 29.19
N SER A 35 2.80 40.83 28.24
CA SER A 35 3.69 42.01 28.25
C SER A 35 4.94 41.91 29.16
N SER A 36 6.15 42.38 28.80
CA SER A 36 6.56 43.59 28.08
C SER A 36 8.07 43.54 27.72
N SER A 37 8.49 44.31 26.72
CA SER A 37 9.88 44.65 26.32
C SER A 37 10.16 46.14 26.67
N PRO A 38 11.39 46.75 26.63
CA PRO A 38 12.26 46.86 25.42
C PRO A 38 13.82 47.12 25.55
N SER A 39 14.53 46.98 24.41
CA SER A 39 15.74 47.72 23.89
C SER A 39 17.21 47.42 24.34
N PRO A 40 18.28 47.78 23.57
CA PRO A 40 18.54 47.62 22.12
C PRO A 40 20.02 47.25 21.68
N CYS A 41 20.18 46.66 20.47
CA CYS A 41 21.28 46.73 19.44
C CYS A 41 22.80 46.48 19.79
N PRO A 42 23.72 46.14 18.82
CA PRO A 42 23.67 46.42 17.38
C PRO A 42 24.03 45.28 16.38
N ARG A 43 23.74 45.65 15.12
CA ARG A 43 23.80 44.98 13.81
C ARG A 43 25.14 44.35 13.38
N LYS A 44 25.05 43.31 12.55
CA LYS A 44 25.91 43.13 11.36
C LYS A 44 25.09 42.67 10.14
N ASN A 45 25.31 43.38 9.03
CA ASN A 45 24.75 43.15 7.70
C ASN A 45 25.33 41.89 7.05
N THR A 46 24.50 41.12 6.36
CA THR A 46 24.86 40.43 5.11
C THR A 46 23.61 40.30 4.23
N THR A 47 23.68 40.90 3.05
CA THR A 47 22.69 40.94 1.96
C THR A 47 23.00 39.87 0.92
N VAL A 48 22.00 39.08 0.51
CA VAL A 48 21.92 38.36 -0.79
C VAL A 48 20.42 38.19 -1.15
N PRO A 49 19.99 38.31 -2.43
CA PRO A 49 18.70 38.91 -2.78
C PRO A 49 17.53 37.93 -2.97
N THR A 50 16.33 38.41 -2.65
CA THR A 50 15.03 37.81 -2.96
C THR A 50 14.63 38.09 -4.41
N ALA A 51 14.41 37.04 -5.20
CA ALA A 51 13.82 37.15 -6.54
C ALA A 51 12.33 37.50 -6.43
N ARG A 52 11.95 38.65 -7.00
CA ARG A 52 10.55 39.04 -7.22
C ARG A 52 9.99 38.26 -8.40
N ILE A 53 8.91 37.51 -8.18
CA ILE A 53 8.04 37.01 -9.25
C ILE A 53 7.00 38.09 -9.51
N THR A 54 7.09 38.71 -10.68
CA THR A 54 6.17 39.72 -11.17
C THR A 54 4.89 39.05 -11.66
N ALA A 55 3.74 39.46 -11.10
CA ALA A 55 2.42 39.11 -11.60
C ALA A 55 2.21 39.72 -13.00
N VAL A 56 1.79 38.91 -13.96
CA VAL A 56 1.28 39.37 -15.25
C VAL A 56 -0.22 39.52 -15.17
N THR A 57 -0.67 40.74 -15.40
CA THR A 57 -2.06 41.19 -15.43
C THR A 57 -2.78 40.74 -16.70
N THR A 58 -4.08 40.51 -16.51
CA THR A 58 -5.12 40.19 -17.48
C THR A 58 -5.57 41.40 -18.29
N THR A 59 -6.02 41.20 -19.55
CA THR A 59 -7.14 41.93 -20.20
C THR A 59 -7.51 41.28 -21.56
N PRO A 60 -8.69 41.55 -22.18
CA PRO A 60 -9.67 40.49 -22.46
C PRO A 60 -10.24 40.44 -23.89
N HIS A 61 -11.15 39.46 -24.08
CA HIS A 61 -12.24 39.37 -25.07
C HIS A 61 -11.96 39.22 -26.57
N ARG A 62 -12.41 38.08 -27.13
CA ARG A 62 -13.25 38.09 -28.33
C ARG A 62 -14.24 36.92 -28.37
N LYS A 63 -15.54 37.25 -28.35
CA LYS A 63 -16.66 36.36 -28.67
C LYS A 63 -16.66 36.04 -30.17
N LEU A 64 -17.01 34.82 -30.56
CA LEU A 64 -17.67 34.53 -31.83
C LEU A 64 -18.52 33.25 -31.71
N ARG A 65 -19.64 33.31 -32.42
CA ARG A 65 -20.90 32.59 -32.24
C ARG A 65 -20.90 31.21 -32.91
N ARG A 66 -21.82 30.37 -32.41
CA ARG A 66 -22.38 29.17 -33.05
C ARG A 66 -22.76 29.42 -34.51
N ASN A 67 -22.61 28.39 -35.35
CA ASN A 67 -23.65 27.99 -36.29
C ASN A 67 -23.58 26.49 -36.60
N SER A 68 -24.78 25.95 -36.74
CA SER A 68 -25.19 24.60 -37.09
C SER A 68 -25.15 24.35 -38.60
N SER A 69 -24.82 23.11 -39.03
CA SER A 69 -25.62 22.30 -39.97
C SER A 69 -24.89 21.01 -40.38
N SER A 70 -25.69 19.98 -40.64
CA SER A 70 -25.42 18.66 -41.25
C SER A 70 -24.47 18.72 -42.46
N THR A 71 -23.83 17.64 -42.95
CA THR A 71 -24.40 16.35 -43.41
C THR A 71 -23.26 15.42 -43.88
N LEU A 72 -23.52 14.11 -43.84
CA LEU A 72 -22.97 13.02 -44.69
C LEU A 72 -21.56 12.43 -44.42
N ALA A 73 -21.59 11.12 -44.16
CA ALA A 73 -20.49 10.18 -44.05
C ALA A 73 -19.91 9.78 -45.43
N PRO A 74 -18.72 9.15 -45.41
CA PRO A 74 -18.49 7.99 -46.26
C PRO A 74 -18.03 6.76 -45.45
N SER A 75 -18.58 5.62 -45.83
CA SER A 75 -18.31 4.26 -45.38
C SER A 75 -16.89 3.79 -45.76
N ILE A 76 -16.19 3.18 -44.80
CA ILE A 76 -14.93 2.45 -45.01
C ILE A 76 -15.15 1.00 -44.53
N PRO A 77 -14.71 -0.04 -45.27
CA PRO A 77 -15.13 -1.41 -45.03
C PRO A 77 -14.44 -2.07 -43.82
N ALA A 78 -15.18 -2.97 -43.18
CA ALA A 78 -14.78 -3.77 -42.03
C ALA A 78 -13.59 -4.70 -42.37
N ALA A 79 -12.48 -4.52 -41.66
CA ALA A 79 -11.35 -5.45 -41.64
C ALA A 79 -11.55 -6.47 -40.52
N ALA A 80 -11.59 -7.75 -40.87
CA ALA A 80 -11.68 -8.87 -39.94
C ALA A 80 -10.47 -8.94 -38.97
N PRO A 81 -10.66 -9.32 -37.70
CA PRO A 81 -9.56 -9.41 -36.75
C PRO A 81 -8.63 -10.59 -37.10
N ARG A 82 -7.37 -10.28 -37.33
CA ARG A 82 -6.28 -11.25 -37.49
C ARG A 82 -6.10 -12.04 -36.19
N ARG A 83 -6.27 -13.36 -36.27
CA ARG A 83 -6.00 -14.30 -35.18
C ARG A 83 -4.51 -14.27 -34.83
N TRP A 84 -4.19 -13.78 -33.63
CA TRP A 84 -2.86 -13.95 -33.03
C TRP A 84 -2.71 -15.41 -32.58
N ARG A 85 -1.91 -16.21 -33.29
CA ARG A 85 -1.45 -17.50 -32.79
C ARG A 85 -0.35 -17.22 -31.75
N ALA A 86 -0.68 -17.33 -30.47
CA ALA A 86 0.31 -17.35 -29.41
C ALA A 86 1.14 -18.64 -29.52
N ALA A 87 2.43 -18.50 -29.87
CA ALA A 87 3.39 -19.58 -29.78
C ALA A 87 3.61 -19.93 -28.30
N ARG A 88 3.33 -21.19 -27.93
CA ARG A 88 3.59 -21.75 -26.60
C ARG A 88 5.09 -21.91 -26.41
N ALA A 89 5.76 -20.96 -25.77
CA ALA A 89 7.10 -21.18 -25.23
C ALA A 89 6.97 -21.60 -23.76
N ARG A 90 7.43 -22.82 -23.41
CA ARG A 90 7.57 -23.25 -22.01
C ARG A 90 8.67 -22.39 -21.36
N PRO A 91 8.44 -21.79 -20.19
CA PRO A 91 9.52 -21.13 -19.45
C PRO A 91 10.54 -22.18 -18.98
N PRO A 92 11.84 -21.83 -18.93
CA PRO A 92 12.87 -22.75 -18.46
C PRO A 92 12.70 -23.03 -16.95
N PRO A 93 13.21 -24.17 -16.44
CA PRO A 93 13.12 -24.49 -15.02
C PRO A 93 13.94 -23.50 -14.18
N CYS A 94 13.30 -22.84 -13.21
CA CYS A 94 13.97 -22.03 -12.20
C CYS A 94 14.87 -22.92 -11.33
N ARG A 95 16.17 -22.64 -11.33
CA ARG A 95 17.06 -23.08 -10.26
C ARG A 95 16.83 -22.17 -9.06
N THR A 96 16.50 -22.76 -7.92
CA THR A 96 16.55 -22.11 -6.59
C THR A 96 18.02 -21.87 -6.27
N GLY A 97 18.56 -20.75 -6.74
CA GLY A 97 19.85 -20.23 -6.35
C GLY A 97 19.63 -19.00 -5.49
N ASP A 98 20.41 -18.87 -4.42
CA ASP A 98 20.56 -17.61 -3.69
C ASP A 98 20.66 -16.45 -4.68
N VAL A 99 19.88 -15.39 -4.46
CA VAL A 99 20.09 -14.13 -5.18
C VAL A 99 21.51 -13.70 -4.83
N PRO A 100 22.46 -13.73 -5.79
CA PRO A 100 23.82 -13.29 -5.52
C PRO A 100 23.76 -11.84 -5.04
N GLY A 101 24.57 -11.47 -4.05
CA GLY A 101 24.65 -10.10 -3.54
C GLY A 101 24.66 -9.12 -4.70
N ASP A 102 23.61 -8.30 -4.78
CA ASP A 102 23.46 -7.34 -5.87
C ASP A 102 24.63 -6.36 -5.75
N PRO A 103 25.54 -6.27 -6.75
CA PRO A 103 26.70 -5.36 -6.69
C PRO A 103 26.29 -3.88 -6.52
N THR A 104 25.00 -3.57 -6.67
CA THR A 104 24.39 -2.27 -6.34
C THR A 104 24.39 -1.97 -4.83
N SER A 105 24.35 -2.97 -3.96
CA SER A 105 24.20 -2.78 -2.52
C SER A 105 25.45 -2.22 -1.84
N ASP A 106 26.64 -2.63 -2.26
CA ASP A 106 27.90 -2.05 -1.78
C ASP A 106 28.06 -0.60 -2.24
N VAL A 107 27.67 -0.31 -3.49
CA VAL A 107 27.61 1.05 -4.03
C VAL A 107 26.63 1.90 -3.23
N LEU A 108 25.46 1.37 -2.90
CA LEU A 108 24.43 2.05 -2.11
C LEU A 108 24.91 2.34 -0.68
N ALA A 109 25.52 1.35 -0.01
CA ALA A 109 26.07 1.53 1.34
C ALA A 109 27.19 2.59 1.34
N ALA A 110 28.11 2.53 0.39
CA ALA A 110 29.17 3.53 0.22
C ALA A 110 28.60 4.92 -0.08
N THR A 111 27.54 5.00 -0.88
CA THR A 111 26.84 6.25 -1.21
C THR A 111 26.27 6.91 0.04
N ILE A 112 25.59 6.14 0.89
CA ILE A 112 24.99 6.65 2.12
C ILE A 112 26.08 7.00 3.14
N ALA A 113 27.14 6.19 3.25
CA ALA A 113 28.29 6.49 4.09
C ALA A 113 29.00 7.78 3.67
N ALA A 114 29.10 8.05 2.36
CA ALA A 114 29.67 9.27 1.82
C ALA A 114 28.79 10.51 2.07
N ALA A 115 27.47 10.33 2.19
CA ALA A 115 26.53 11.37 2.60
C ALA A 115 26.56 11.57 4.13
N ALA A 116 27.66 12.13 4.62
CA ALA A 116 28.00 12.21 6.05
C ALA A 116 26.96 12.92 6.94
N ASP A 117 26.05 13.71 6.36
CA ASP A 117 24.97 14.42 7.03
C ASP A 117 23.67 13.59 7.18
N VAL A 118 23.59 12.41 6.55
CA VAL A 118 22.45 11.50 6.69
C VAL A 118 22.42 10.86 8.08
N ARG A 119 21.31 11.09 8.78
CA ARG A 119 21.03 10.49 10.10
C ARG A 119 20.47 9.08 9.91
N THR A 120 20.97 8.14 10.71
CA THR A 120 20.45 6.78 10.82
C THR A 120 19.66 6.61 12.12
N PRO A 121 18.71 5.65 12.19
CA PRO A 121 18.27 4.77 11.12
C PRO A 121 17.43 5.51 10.05
N ALA A 122 17.60 5.14 8.78
CA ALA A 122 16.89 5.77 7.66
C ALA A 122 16.33 4.75 6.68
N LEU A 123 15.07 4.93 6.26
CA LEU A 123 14.53 4.24 5.09
C LEU A 123 15.21 4.79 3.83
N VAL A 124 15.73 3.91 2.99
CA VAL A 124 16.40 4.24 1.73
C VAL A 124 15.70 3.54 0.58
N LEU A 125 15.41 4.29 -0.48
CA LEU A 125 14.91 3.77 -1.74
C LEU A 125 15.98 3.88 -2.82
N ASP A 126 16.29 2.76 -3.45
CA ASP A 126 17.01 2.72 -4.73
C ASP A 126 15.99 2.91 -5.86
N LEU A 127 16.01 4.09 -6.46
CA LEU A 127 15.07 4.47 -7.51
C LEU A 127 15.35 3.74 -8.83
N ASP A 128 16.58 3.30 -9.09
CA ASP A 128 16.91 2.55 -10.30
C ASP A 128 16.37 1.12 -10.20
N ALA A 129 16.48 0.52 -9.01
CA ALA A 129 15.85 -0.76 -8.71
C ALA A 129 14.33 -0.66 -8.76
N LEU A 130 13.74 0.43 -8.24
CA LEU A 130 12.29 0.69 -8.34
C LEU A 130 11.83 0.77 -9.81
N ASP A 131 12.51 1.58 -10.62
CA ASP A 131 12.17 1.76 -12.04
C ASP A 131 12.32 0.44 -12.82
N HIS A 132 13.40 -0.31 -12.58
CA HIS A 132 13.60 -1.66 -13.11
C HIS A 132 12.45 -2.60 -12.72
N ASN A 133 12.06 -2.59 -11.44
CA ASN A 133 11.01 -3.45 -10.92
C ASN A 133 9.65 -3.14 -11.53
N VAL A 134 9.28 -1.87 -11.60
CA VAL A 134 8.02 -1.41 -12.19
C VAL A 134 7.97 -1.76 -13.68
N ALA A 135 9.02 -1.46 -14.44
CA ALA A 135 9.09 -1.78 -15.87
C ALA A 135 9.01 -3.30 -16.11
N THR A 136 9.74 -4.09 -15.32
CA THR A 136 9.74 -5.56 -15.42
C THR A 136 8.38 -6.14 -15.05
N ALA A 137 7.76 -5.66 -13.97
CA ALA A 137 6.42 -6.10 -13.57
C ALA A 137 5.38 -5.76 -14.65
N VAL A 138 5.40 -4.56 -15.22
CA VAL A 138 4.51 -4.19 -16.33
C VAL A 138 4.74 -5.08 -17.55
N ALA A 139 5.99 -5.37 -17.91
CA ALA A 139 6.29 -6.23 -19.06
C ALA A 139 5.83 -7.69 -18.86
N ARG A 140 5.84 -8.20 -17.63
CA ARG A 140 5.52 -9.60 -17.31
C ARG A 140 4.04 -9.82 -16.95
N ILE A 141 3.44 -8.88 -16.22
CA ILE A 141 2.05 -8.95 -15.73
C ILE A 141 1.10 -8.28 -16.73
N GLY A 142 1.53 -7.15 -17.31
CA GLY A 142 0.71 -6.23 -18.09
C GLY A 142 0.08 -5.16 -17.20
N ALA A 143 0.26 -3.88 -17.55
CA ALA A 143 -0.23 -2.76 -16.74
C ALA A 143 -1.75 -2.80 -16.47
N ALA A 144 -2.55 -3.23 -17.45
CA ALA A 144 -4.01 -3.35 -17.31
C ALA A 144 -4.44 -4.50 -16.37
N ARG A 145 -3.58 -5.51 -16.19
CA ARG A 145 -3.81 -6.68 -15.31
C ARG A 145 -3.21 -6.49 -13.92
N TRP A 146 -2.53 -5.39 -13.67
CA TRP A 146 -1.87 -5.12 -12.40
C TRP A 146 -2.61 -4.02 -11.65
N MET A 147 -3.08 -4.35 -10.45
CA MET A 147 -3.65 -3.41 -9.49
C MET A 147 -2.76 -3.37 -8.23
N PRO A 148 -1.56 -2.76 -8.29
CA PRO A 148 -0.62 -2.75 -7.17
C PRO A 148 -1.25 -2.19 -5.90
N HIS A 149 -0.85 -2.79 -4.77
CA HIS A 149 -1.32 -2.34 -3.47
C HIS A 149 -0.40 -1.27 -2.88
N VAL A 150 -0.95 -0.06 -2.70
CA VAL A 150 -0.22 1.13 -2.26
C VAL A 150 0.29 1.03 -0.82
N LYS A 151 -0.30 0.15 0.01
CA LYS A 151 0.08 -0.07 1.41
C LYS A 151 1.57 -0.35 1.62
N THR A 152 2.24 -0.90 0.61
CA THR A 152 3.68 -1.19 0.62
C THR A 152 4.49 0.09 0.54
N ALA A 153 4.12 0.98 -0.38
CA ALA A 153 4.93 2.14 -0.74
C ALA A 153 4.52 3.39 0.01
N LYS A 154 3.20 3.68 0.06
CA LYS A 154 2.63 4.88 0.72
C LYS A 154 3.31 6.19 0.31
N GLN A 155 3.96 6.21 -0.87
CA GLN A 155 4.79 7.30 -1.36
C GLN A 155 4.41 7.77 -2.75
N ARG A 156 4.35 9.10 -2.92
CA ARG A 156 3.98 9.72 -4.19
C ARG A 156 4.92 9.34 -5.34
N ILE A 157 6.23 9.33 -5.07
CA ILE A 157 7.25 8.97 -6.08
C ILE A 157 7.03 7.58 -6.69
N VAL A 158 6.54 6.63 -5.88
CA VAL A 158 6.24 5.26 -6.35
C VAL A 158 4.95 5.25 -7.17
N VAL A 159 3.93 5.98 -6.73
CA VAL A 159 2.68 6.11 -7.51
C VAL A 159 2.94 6.77 -8.85
N ASP A 160 3.77 7.82 -8.91
CA ASP A 160 4.16 8.48 -10.16
C ASP A 160 4.91 7.53 -11.10
N ALA A 161 5.84 6.72 -10.58
CA ALA A 161 6.53 5.69 -11.38
C ALA A 161 5.54 4.67 -11.97
N LEU A 162 4.57 4.20 -11.18
CA LEU A 162 3.53 3.28 -11.63
C LEU A 162 2.63 3.92 -12.71
N LEU A 163 2.21 5.17 -12.51
CA LEU A 163 1.43 5.93 -13.50
C LEU A 163 2.22 6.13 -14.80
N GLY A 164 3.49 6.51 -14.71
CA GLY A 164 4.40 6.66 -15.85
C GLY A 164 4.57 5.37 -16.65
N ALA A 165 4.55 4.22 -15.97
CA ALA A 165 4.62 2.89 -16.60
C ALA A 165 3.26 2.38 -17.14
N GLY A 166 2.21 3.20 -17.10
CA GLY A 166 0.89 2.86 -17.67
C GLY A 166 -0.06 2.14 -16.72
N VAL A 167 0.28 1.98 -15.43
CA VAL A 167 -0.65 1.43 -14.44
C VAL A 167 -1.78 2.43 -14.18
N ARG A 168 -3.02 1.96 -14.21
CA ARG A 168 -4.23 2.81 -14.05
C ARG A 168 -5.19 2.29 -12.98
N ALA A 169 -4.83 1.23 -12.27
CA ALA A 169 -5.65 0.63 -11.23
C ALA A 169 -4.81 0.45 -9.97
N PHE A 170 -5.35 0.83 -8.81
CA PHE A 170 -4.63 0.78 -7.54
C PHE A 170 -5.49 0.19 -6.43
N LYS A 171 -4.86 -0.53 -5.51
CA LYS A 171 -5.49 -1.04 -4.30
C LYS A 171 -4.99 -0.26 -3.09
N ALA A 172 -5.92 0.25 -2.28
CA ALA A 172 -5.64 1.01 -1.08
C ALA A 172 -6.28 0.33 0.15
N ALA A 173 -5.67 0.47 1.32
CA ALA A 173 -6.15 -0.05 2.59
C ALA A 173 -6.66 1.05 3.53
N THR A 174 -6.36 2.32 3.25
CA THR A 174 -6.76 3.47 4.07
C THR A 174 -7.24 4.62 3.19
N LEU A 175 -7.92 5.59 3.81
CA LEU A 175 -8.38 6.79 3.12
C LEU A 175 -7.21 7.67 2.66
N GLU A 176 -6.12 7.71 3.43
CA GLU A 176 -4.91 8.46 3.08
C GLU A 176 -4.19 7.85 1.87
N GLU A 177 -4.23 6.52 1.72
CA GLU A 177 -3.73 5.86 0.51
C GLU A 177 -4.60 6.16 -0.71
N VAL A 178 -5.92 6.25 -0.53
CA VAL A 178 -6.85 6.67 -1.60
C VAL A 178 -6.53 8.11 -2.02
N ASP A 179 -6.36 9.02 -1.06
CA ASP A 179 -6.05 10.42 -1.33
C ASP A 179 -4.70 10.59 -2.02
N LEU A 180 -3.69 9.83 -1.60
CA LEU A 180 -2.37 9.81 -2.23
C LEU A 180 -2.46 9.48 -3.72
N VAL A 181 -3.17 8.41 -4.07
CA VAL A 181 -3.34 8.01 -5.48
C VAL A 181 -4.19 9.01 -6.25
N ALA A 182 -5.29 9.49 -5.67
CA ALA A 182 -6.17 10.46 -6.31
C ALA A 182 -5.44 11.78 -6.60
N ALA A 183 -4.63 12.28 -5.65
CA ALA A 183 -3.80 13.46 -5.84
C ALA A 183 -2.72 13.23 -6.93
N ALA A 184 -2.13 12.03 -6.96
CA ALA A 184 -1.16 11.67 -7.99
C ALA A 184 -1.75 11.66 -9.39
N ALA A 185 -2.88 10.98 -9.55
CA ALA A 185 -3.64 10.89 -10.78
C ALA A 185 -4.05 12.27 -11.32
N ARG A 186 -4.58 13.15 -10.45
CA ARG A 186 -4.96 14.53 -10.82
C ARG A 186 -3.76 15.35 -11.27
N ALA A 187 -2.64 15.27 -10.55
CA ALA A 187 -1.43 15.99 -10.91
C ALA A 187 -0.83 15.49 -12.24
N ALA A 188 -1.04 14.22 -12.58
CA ALA A 188 -0.62 13.61 -13.84
C ALA A 188 -1.69 13.70 -14.95
N ASP A 189 -2.82 14.37 -14.71
CA ASP A 189 -3.99 14.42 -15.62
C ASP A 189 -4.36 13.04 -16.19
N THR A 190 -4.44 12.05 -15.31
CA THR A 190 -4.57 10.64 -15.68
C THR A 190 -5.75 10.00 -14.96
N ASP A 191 -6.65 9.36 -15.72
CA ASP A 191 -7.75 8.59 -15.17
C ASP A 191 -7.26 7.34 -14.45
N VAL A 192 -7.79 7.07 -13.25
CA VAL A 192 -7.42 5.89 -12.46
C VAL A 192 -8.63 5.27 -11.78
N GLU A 193 -8.52 3.97 -11.50
CA GLU A 193 -9.42 3.24 -10.61
C GLU A 193 -8.72 2.94 -9.28
N ILE A 194 -9.39 3.20 -8.16
CA ILE A 194 -8.89 2.94 -6.81
C ILE A 194 -9.90 2.04 -6.09
N LEU A 195 -9.47 0.85 -5.68
CA LEU A 195 -10.25 0.00 -4.79
C LEU A 195 -9.79 0.23 -3.34
N LEU A 196 -10.68 0.78 -2.50
CA LEU A 196 -10.50 0.76 -1.04
C LEU A 196 -10.80 -0.65 -0.54
N ALA A 197 -9.76 -1.48 -0.48
CA ALA A 197 -9.81 -2.89 -0.12
C ALA A 197 -9.80 -3.13 1.40
N HIS A 198 -10.60 -2.34 2.11
CA HIS A 198 -10.88 -2.48 3.52
C HIS A 198 -12.34 -2.06 3.74
N PRO A 199 -13.23 -2.95 4.24
CA PRO A 199 -14.65 -2.61 4.44
C PRO A 199 -14.79 -1.42 5.41
N PRO A 200 -15.29 -0.25 4.98
CA PRO A 200 -15.32 0.92 5.84
C PRO A 200 -16.61 0.96 6.67
N TRP A 201 -16.47 1.14 7.98
CA TRP A 201 -17.57 1.29 8.93
C TRP A 201 -17.49 2.63 9.69
N GLY A 202 -18.64 3.12 10.15
CA GLY A 202 -18.72 4.32 10.97
C GLY A 202 -18.13 5.55 10.26
N ALA A 203 -17.29 6.33 10.96
CA ALA A 203 -16.68 7.53 10.38
C ALA A 203 -15.79 7.25 9.16
N ASN A 204 -15.20 6.04 9.06
CA ASN A 204 -14.45 5.65 7.87
C ASN A 204 -15.38 5.45 6.66
N ALA A 205 -16.62 5.00 6.88
CA ALA A 205 -17.63 4.89 5.83
C ALA A 205 -18.04 6.28 5.32
N ASP A 206 -18.25 7.23 6.24
CA ASP A 206 -18.57 8.61 5.88
C ASP A 206 -17.43 9.22 5.02
N GLY A 207 -16.17 9.05 5.45
CA GLY A 207 -15.00 9.50 4.71
C GLY A 207 -14.78 8.81 3.36
N ALA A 208 -15.11 7.52 3.26
CA ALA A 208 -15.02 6.76 2.02
C ALA A 208 -16.10 7.17 1.01
N VAL A 209 -17.36 7.24 1.45
CA VAL A 209 -18.51 7.65 0.61
C VAL A 209 -18.33 9.07 0.10
N ARG A 210 -17.86 9.99 0.94
CA ARG A 210 -17.55 11.37 0.53
C ARG A 210 -16.53 11.41 -0.61
N ARG A 211 -15.44 10.64 -0.48
CA ARG A 211 -14.42 10.54 -1.54
C ARG A 211 -14.98 9.98 -2.84
N VAL A 212 -15.85 8.96 -2.76
CA VAL A 212 -16.53 8.41 -3.94
C VAL A 212 -17.35 9.50 -4.66
N ALA A 213 -18.19 10.23 -3.93
CA ALA A 213 -19.02 11.29 -4.49
C ALA A 213 -18.18 12.43 -5.10
N GLU A 214 -17.08 12.81 -4.46
CA GLU A 214 -16.17 13.84 -4.97
C GLU A 214 -15.37 13.41 -6.18
N ALA A 215 -15.09 12.10 -6.31
CA ALA A 215 -14.30 11.57 -7.40
C ALA A 215 -15.01 11.63 -8.76
N GLU A 216 -16.35 11.57 -8.77
CA GLU A 216 -17.19 11.52 -9.98
C GLU A 216 -16.87 12.62 -11.01
N ALA A 217 -16.39 13.79 -10.56
CA ALA A 217 -16.07 14.92 -11.41
C ALA A 217 -14.58 15.03 -11.82
N THR A 218 -13.73 14.05 -11.47
CA THR A 218 -12.26 14.26 -11.44
C THR A 218 -11.40 13.22 -12.18
N GLY A 219 -11.99 12.36 -13.02
CA GLY A 219 -11.25 11.28 -13.74
C GLY A 219 -10.79 10.12 -12.84
N VAL A 220 -10.83 10.30 -11.53
CA VAL A 220 -10.59 9.27 -10.52
C VAL A 220 -11.88 8.51 -10.24
N ARG A 221 -11.84 7.18 -10.30
CA ARG A 221 -12.95 6.30 -9.91
C ARG A 221 -12.59 5.55 -8.64
N ILE A 222 -13.41 5.68 -7.60
CA ILE A 222 -13.19 5.01 -6.32
C ILE A 222 -14.28 3.97 -6.12
N ALA A 223 -13.87 2.72 -5.85
CA ALA A 223 -14.76 1.63 -5.49
C ALA A 223 -14.54 1.21 -4.04
N LEU A 224 -15.63 0.85 -3.36
CA LEU A 224 -15.62 0.38 -1.98
C LEU A 224 -15.72 -1.14 -1.91
N LEU A 225 -15.16 -1.73 -0.86
CA LEU A 225 -15.28 -3.16 -0.61
C LEU A 225 -16.51 -3.45 0.27
N ALA A 226 -17.46 -4.22 -0.24
CA ALA A 226 -18.63 -4.69 0.50
C ALA A 226 -18.30 -6.01 1.22
N ASP A 227 -18.82 -6.18 2.45
CA ASP A 227 -18.50 -7.32 3.34
C ASP A 227 -19.75 -8.07 3.84
N GLY A 228 -20.86 -7.92 3.13
CA GLY A 228 -22.10 -8.64 3.36
C GLY A 228 -23.34 -7.75 3.35
N PRO A 229 -24.53 -8.34 3.51
CA PRO A 229 -25.80 -7.62 3.45
C PRO A 229 -25.92 -6.48 4.49
N GLU A 230 -25.50 -6.72 5.73
CA GLU A 230 -25.59 -5.72 6.79
C GLU A 230 -24.66 -4.54 6.51
N HIS A 231 -23.49 -4.81 5.93
CA HIS A 231 -22.56 -3.78 5.52
C HIS A 231 -23.11 -2.96 4.34
N LEU A 232 -23.81 -3.59 3.40
CA LEU A 232 -24.49 -2.87 2.31
C LEU A 232 -25.56 -1.92 2.85
N GLU A 233 -26.36 -2.32 3.84
CA GLU A 233 -27.34 -1.39 4.41
C GLU A 233 -26.68 -0.23 5.17
N HIS A 234 -25.57 -0.49 5.88
CA HIS A 234 -24.77 0.55 6.49
C HIS A 234 -24.25 1.56 5.46
N LEU A 235 -23.62 1.10 4.38
CA LEU A 235 -23.11 1.98 3.33
C LEU A 235 -24.22 2.78 2.65
N ALA A 236 -25.40 2.18 2.45
CA ALA A 236 -26.53 2.88 1.84
C ALA A 236 -27.13 3.95 2.76
N GLU A 237 -27.12 3.73 4.07
CA GLU A 237 -27.47 4.75 5.05
C GLU A 237 -26.49 5.94 4.97
N ARG A 238 -25.18 5.66 4.92
CA ARG A 238 -24.16 6.72 4.79
C ARG A 238 -24.28 7.49 3.47
N ALA A 239 -24.51 6.77 2.38
CA ALA A 239 -24.78 7.34 1.07
C ALA A 239 -25.94 8.34 1.13
N ARG A 240 -27.06 7.93 1.73
CA ARG A 240 -28.25 8.78 1.87
C ARG A 240 -27.96 10.02 2.73
N GLY A 241 -27.25 9.85 3.84
CA GLY A 241 -26.88 10.96 4.73
C GLY A 241 -25.97 11.99 4.07
N LEU A 242 -25.13 11.55 3.12
CA LEU A 242 -24.18 12.40 2.40
C LEU A 242 -24.66 12.81 0.99
N GLY A 243 -25.86 12.39 0.58
CA GLY A 243 -26.41 12.67 -0.74
C GLY A 243 -25.70 11.94 -1.90
N ALA A 244 -24.88 10.92 -1.62
CA ALA A 244 -24.21 10.13 -2.65
C ALA A 244 -25.22 9.20 -3.35
N THR A 245 -25.38 9.37 -4.66
CA THR A 245 -26.35 8.60 -5.46
C THR A 245 -25.76 7.34 -6.09
N THR A 246 -24.43 7.23 -6.13
CA THR A 246 -23.73 6.10 -6.74
C THR A 246 -22.52 5.70 -5.91
N ILE A 247 -22.42 4.40 -5.60
CA ILE A 247 -21.31 3.78 -4.89
C ILE A 247 -20.88 2.55 -5.68
N PRO A 248 -19.76 2.63 -6.42
CA PRO A 248 -19.15 1.47 -7.05
C PRO A 248 -18.65 0.51 -5.96
N VAL A 249 -19.01 -0.77 -6.04
CA VAL A 249 -18.64 -1.77 -5.04
C VAL A 249 -18.02 -3.02 -5.63
N TYR A 250 -17.03 -3.56 -4.92
CA TYR A 250 -16.56 -4.93 -5.08
C TYR A 250 -17.14 -5.80 -3.96
N ALA A 251 -17.67 -6.98 -4.29
CA ALA A 251 -18.04 -7.98 -3.29
C ALA A 251 -16.78 -8.67 -2.76
N ASP A 252 -16.57 -8.74 -1.44
CA ASP A 252 -15.41 -9.41 -0.84
C ASP A 252 -15.67 -10.90 -0.59
N LEU A 253 -14.97 -11.76 -1.29
CA LEU A 253 -15.12 -13.21 -1.20
C LEU A 253 -14.10 -13.80 -0.23
N ASP A 254 -14.58 -14.47 0.82
CA ASP A 254 -13.71 -15.29 1.66
C ASP A 254 -13.34 -16.59 0.91
N VAL A 255 -12.06 -16.72 0.62
CA VAL A 255 -11.45 -17.86 -0.08
C VAL A 255 -10.60 -18.74 0.84
N GLY A 256 -10.76 -18.61 2.15
CA GLY A 256 -10.05 -19.43 3.16
C GLY A 256 -9.10 -18.64 4.06
N MET A 257 -8.94 -17.33 3.81
CA MET A 257 -8.14 -16.48 4.72
C MET A 257 -8.89 -16.18 6.01
N HIS A 258 -10.23 -16.24 6.00
CA HIS A 258 -11.08 -16.03 7.18
C HIS A 258 -10.79 -14.71 7.91
N ARG A 259 -10.47 -13.66 7.13
CA ARG A 259 -10.14 -12.32 7.64
C ARG A 259 -11.30 -11.34 7.44
N THR A 260 -11.73 -11.21 6.19
CA THR A 260 -12.89 -10.44 5.74
C THR A 260 -13.52 -11.22 4.58
N GLY A 261 -14.70 -10.79 4.16
CA GLY A 261 -15.42 -11.39 3.06
C GLY A 261 -16.46 -12.39 3.53
N ARG A 262 -17.36 -12.72 2.60
CA ARG A 262 -18.44 -13.68 2.80
C ARG A 262 -18.30 -14.86 1.85
N PRO A 263 -18.87 -16.03 2.19
CA PRO A 263 -18.92 -17.15 1.27
C PRO A 263 -19.80 -16.81 0.04
N PRO A 264 -19.63 -17.52 -1.09
CA PRO A 264 -20.37 -17.29 -2.33
C PRO A 264 -21.88 -17.13 -2.16
N GLU A 265 -22.48 -17.96 -1.30
CA GLU A 265 -23.92 -18.06 -1.10
C GLU A 265 -24.51 -16.74 -0.60
N ALA A 266 -23.79 -16.03 0.27
CA ALA A 266 -24.20 -14.72 0.75
C ALA A 266 -24.24 -13.68 -0.39
N TRP A 267 -23.29 -13.75 -1.31
CA TRP A 267 -23.23 -12.83 -2.45
C TRP A 267 -24.30 -13.14 -3.51
N TYR A 268 -24.61 -14.41 -3.73
CA TYR A 268 -25.73 -14.79 -4.59
C TYR A 268 -27.06 -14.28 -4.03
N ALA A 269 -27.27 -14.39 -2.72
CA ALA A 269 -28.47 -13.87 -2.06
C ALA A 269 -28.55 -12.33 -2.11
N ALA A 270 -27.42 -11.63 -2.07
CA ALA A 270 -27.35 -10.17 -2.12
C ALA A 270 -27.21 -9.58 -3.54
N ALA A 271 -27.26 -10.42 -4.59
CA ALA A 271 -26.95 -10.01 -5.96
C ALA A 271 -27.85 -8.88 -6.50
N ASP A 272 -29.14 -8.90 -6.16
CA ASP A 272 -30.08 -7.83 -6.51
C ASP A 272 -29.77 -6.54 -5.75
N ARG A 273 -29.40 -6.66 -4.47
CA ARG A 273 -29.12 -5.50 -3.61
C ARG A 273 -27.89 -4.73 -4.08
N LEU A 274 -26.86 -5.46 -4.51
CA LEU A 274 -25.61 -4.92 -5.08
C LEU A 274 -25.82 -4.13 -6.38
N ARG A 275 -26.97 -4.29 -7.05
CA ARG A 275 -27.32 -3.62 -8.32
C ARG A 275 -28.40 -2.56 -8.18
N ARG A 276 -28.91 -2.34 -6.98
CA ARG A 276 -29.90 -1.31 -6.71
C ARG A 276 -29.25 -0.08 -6.10
N PRO A 277 -29.74 1.13 -6.41
CA PRO A 277 -29.23 2.35 -5.83
C PRO A 277 -29.08 2.27 -4.30
N PRO A 278 -27.99 2.82 -3.75
CA PRO A 278 -26.96 3.59 -4.44
C PRO A 278 -25.88 2.72 -5.10
N PHE A 279 -25.95 1.38 -5.08
CA PHE A 279 -24.82 0.53 -5.48
C PHE A 279 -24.73 0.26 -6.97
N VAL A 280 -23.48 0.16 -7.43
CA VAL A 280 -23.09 -0.35 -8.74
C VAL A 280 -22.08 -1.47 -8.50
N LEU A 281 -22.47 -2.72 -8.76
CA LEU A 281 -21.58 -3.86 -8.66
C LEU A 281 -20.51 -3.82 -9.76
N VAL A 282 -19.29 -3.45 -9.39
CA VAL A 282 -18.13 -3.38 -10.30
C VAL A 282 -17.49 -4.75 -10.44
N GLY A 283 -17.25 -5.41 -9.32
CA GLY A 283 -16.33 -6.54 -9.31
C GLY A 283 -16.43 -7.47 -8.12
N LEU A 284 -15.56 -8.47 -8.14
CA LEU A 284 -15.32 -9.42 -7.07
C LEU A 284 -13.87 -9.23 -6.58
N SER A 285 -13.70 -9.04 -5.28
CA SER A 285 -12.40 -9.07 -4.62
C SER A 285 -12.24 -10.43 -3.94
N ALA A 286 -11.10 -11.08 -4.12
CA ALA A 286 -10.73 -12.27 -3.38
C ALA A 286 -9.27 -12.08 -2.91
N TYR A 287 -8.98 -12.35 -1.65
CA TYR A 287 -7.61 -12.22 -1.15
C TYR A 287 -7.15 -13.45 -0.39
N GLU A 288 -6.30 -14.22 -1.04
CA GLU A 288 -5.70 -15.48 -0.60
C GLU A 288 -4.32 -15.25 0.04
N GLY A 289 -4.24 -14.30 0.98
CA GLY A 289 -2.98 -13.93 1.64
C GLY A 289 -2.36 -15.00 2.54
N HIS A 290 -3.07 -16.11 2.80
CA HIS A 290 -2.57 -17.26 3.58
C HIS A 290 -1.69 -18.20 2.75
N LEU A 291 -1.76 -18.11 1.41
CA LEU A 291 -0.98 -18.97 0.52
C LEU A 291 0.50 -18.59 0.54
N ARG A 292 1.35 -19.60 0.58
CA ARG A 292 2.77 -19.49 0.25
C ARG A 292 2.96 -19.72 -1.25
N TRP A 293 4.14 -19.34 -1.72
CA TRP A 293 4.54 -19.53 -3.12
C TRP A 293 4.45 -20.99 -3.59
N SER A 294 4.68 -21.94 -2.68
CA SER A 294 4.62 -23.38 -2.90
C SER A 294 3.21 -23.95 -3.07
N ASP A 295 2.17 -23.26 -2.64
CA ASP A 295 0.82 -23.82 -2.46
C ASP A 295 0.01 -23.77 -3.79
N ARG A 296 0.56 -24.38 -4.84
CA ARG A 296 0.08 -24.28 -6.22
C ARG A 296 -1.32 -24.86 -6.43
N ASP A 297 -1.57 -26.06 -5.89
CA ASP A 297 -2.83 -26.77 -6.10
C ASP A 297 -3.99 -26.08 -5.38
N GLU A 298 -3.73 -25.57 -4.18
CA GLU A 298 -4.69 -24.79 -3.40
C GLU A 298 -5.00 -23.46 -4.10
N ALA A 299 -3.97 -22.75 -4.61
CA ALA A 299 -4.16 -21.55 -5.42
C ALA A 299 -5.05 -21.83 -6.64
N ALA A 300 -4.78 -22.90 -7.39
CA ALA A 300 -5.57 -23.27 -8.56
C ALA A 300 -7.04 -23.58 -8.21
N ALA A 301 -7.28 -24.24 -7.07
CA ALA A 301 -8.64 -24.52 -6.60
C ALA A 301 -9.39 -23.23 -6.22
N ILE A 302 -8.71 -22.31 -5.53
CA ILE A 302 -9.24 -20.98 -5.19
C ILE A 302 -9.57 -20.20 -6.46
N HIS A 303 -8.67 -20.13 -7.44
CA HIS A 303 -8.89 -19.35 -8.67
C HIS A 303 -10.04 -19.87 -9.52
N ARG A 304 -10.23 -21.19 -9.61
CA ARG A 304 -11.45 -21.79 -10.20
C ARG A 304 -12.71 -21.30 -9.49
N ARG A 305 -12.74 -21.41 -8.17
CA ARG A 305 -13.89 -20.98 -7.36
C ARG A 305 -14.18 -19.49 -7.54
N VAL A 306 -13.15 -18.63 -7.52
CA VAL A 306 -13.28 -17.19 -7.77
C VAL A 306 -13.89 -16.92 -9.14
N ALA A 307 -13.39 -17.60 -10.18
CA ALA A 307 -13.90 -17.45 -11.54
C ALA A 307 -15.38 -17.87 -11.65
N ASP A 308 -15.77 -18.98 -11.02
CA ASP A 308 -17.16 -19.45 -11.02
C ASP A 308 -18.11 -18.50 -10.32
N VAL A 309 -17.70 -17.97 -9.16
CA VAL A 309 -18.45 -16.95 -8.43
C VAL A 309 -18.60 -15.69 -9.27
N ALA A 310 -17.52 -15.22 -9.89
CA ALA A 310 -17.53 -14.04 -10.74
C ALA A 310 -18.46 -14.20 -11.96
N ARG A 311 -18.43 -15.36 -12.63
CA ARG A 311 -19.35 -15.69 -13.75
C ARG A 311 -20.80 -15.67 -13.29
N ARG A 312 -21.11 -16.33 -12.18
CA ARG A 312 -22.47 -16.43 -11.64
C ARG A 312 -22.98 -15.08 -11.15
N LEU A 313 -22.11 -14.27 -10.55
CA LEU A 313 -22.44 -12.90 -10.17
C LEU A 313 -22.44 -11.96 -11.36
N GLY A 314 -21.96 -12.32 -12.55
CA GLY A 314 -21.94 -11.45 -13.73
C GLY A 314 -21.23 -10.12 -13.48
N VAL A 315 -20.04 -10.15 -12.86
CA VAL A 315 -19.23 -8.96 -12.58
C VAL A 315 -18.30 -8.61 -13.73
N GLU A 316 -17.92 -7.34 -13.86
CA GLU A 316 -16.99 -6.88 -14.91
C GLU A 316 -15.53 -7.12 -14.53
N HIS A 317 -15.20 -7.00 -13.24
CA HIS A 317 -13.82 -7.09 -12.76
C HIS A 317 -13.63 -8.16 -11.68
N VAL A 318 -12.47 -8.81 -11.71
CA VAL A 318 -11.99 -9.68 -10.63
C VAL A 318 -10.64 -9.17 -10.18
N VAL A 319 -10.48 -8.90 -8.88
CA VAL A 319 -9.20 -8.54 -8.27
C VAL A 319 -8.81 -9.63 -7.29
N THR A 320 -7.72 -10.33 -7.56
CA THR A 320 -7.24 -11.46 -6.73
C THR A 320 -5.74 -11.44 -6.51
N SER A 321 -5.23 -12.26 -5.59
CA SER A 321 -3.81 -12.52 -5.33
C SER A 321 -2.95 -11.32 -4.90
N GLY A 322 -2.21 -11.53 -3.82
CA GLY A 322 -1.09 -10.68 -3.43
C GLY A 322 0.26 -11.19 -3.96
N THR A 323 1.34 -10.66 -3.40
CA THR A 323 2.74 -10.96 -3.76
C THR A 323 3.06 -12.46 -3.80
N HIS A 324 2.50 -13.28 -2.90
CA HIS A 324 2.89 -14.69 -2.79
C HIS A 324 2.10 -15.65 -3.71
N ALA A 325 1.06 -15.18 -4.40
CA ALA A 325 0.19 -16.02 -5.21
C ALA A 325 -0.10 -15.46 -6.62
N PHE A 326 0.33 -14.23 -6.93
CA PHE A 326 -0.05 -13.58 -8.20
C PHE A 326 0.35 -14.40 -9.43
N ALA A 327 1.50 -15.08 -9.43
CA ALA A 327 1.95 -15.88 -10.56
C ALA A 327 0.99 -17.04 -10.85
N HIS A 328 0.38 -17.64 -9.81
CA HIS A 328 -0.62 -18.71 -9.97
C HIS A 328 -1.91 -18.15 -10.60
N ALA A 329 -2.37 -16.97 -10.18
CA ALA A 329 -3.53 -16.33 -10.80
C ALA A 329 -3.27 -15.91 -12.25
N LEU A 330 -2.06 -15.43 -12.57
CA LEU A 330 -1.70 -15.09 -13.94
C LEU A 330 -1.68 -16.31 -14.87
N ALA A 331 -1.36 -17.49 -14.34
CA ALA A 331 -1.34 -18.75 -15.05
C ALA A 331 -2.70 -19.47 -15.08
N SER A 332 -3.71 -19.00 -14.33
CA SER A 332 -5.03 -19.61 -14.28
C SER A 332 -5.81 -19.38 -15.58
N ALA A 333 -6.15 -20.46 -16.27
CA ALA A 333 -7.02 -20.40 -17.45
C ALA A 333 -8.42 -19.90 -17.10
N ASP A 334 -8.96 -20.30 -15.94
CA ASP A 334 -10.28 -19.89 -15.48
C ASP A 334 -10.41 -18.37 -15.30
N LEU A 335 -9.37 -17.72 -14.79
CA LEU A 335 -9.31 -16.28 -14.65
C LEU A 335 -8.99 -15.57 -15.98
N ALA A 336 -8.15 -16.17 -16.83
CA ALA A 336 -7.74 -15.58 -18.11
C ALA A 336 -8.84 -15.62 -19.18
N GLU A 337 -9.67 -16.66 -19.19
CA GLU A 337 -10.72 -16.91 -20.19
C GLU A 337 -12.13 -16.54 -19.67
N GLY A 338 -12.23 -16.00 -18.45
CA GLY A 338 -13.49 -15.54 -17.88
C GLY A 338 -14.09 -14.34 -18.65
N PRO A 339 -15.42 -14.10 -18.58
CA PRO A 339 -16.09 -12.96 -19.21
C PRO A 339 -15.86 -11.64 -18.44
N PHE A 340 -14.74 -11.52 -17.72
CA PHE A 340 -14.40 -10.44 -16.82
C PHE A 340 -12.92 -10.06 -16.97
N HIS A 341 -12.56 -8.86 -16.51
CA HIS A 341 -11.18 -8.42 -16.46
C HIS A 341 -10.52 -8.83 -15.14
N ALA A 342 -9.70 -9.88 -15.18
CA ALA A 342 -8.93 -10.35 -14.03
C ALA A 342 -7.64 -9.52 -13.83
N ARG A 343 -7.48 -8.99 -12.62
CA ARG A 343 -6.28 -8.26 -12.17
C ARG A 343 -5.66 -8.94 -10.95
N VAL A 344 -4.34 -8.91 -10.88
CA VAL A 344 -3.57 -9.31 -9.70
C VAL A 344 -3.13 -8.09 -8.89
N SER A 345 -2.98 -8.24 -7.57
CA SER A 345 -2.67 -7.11 -6.67
C SER A 345 -1.36 -7.21 -5.86
N PRO A 346 -0.23 -7.72 -6.40
CA PRO A 346 1.04 -7.67 -5.69
C PRO A 346 1.51 -6.21 -5.54
N GLY A 347 1.77 -5.79 -4.29
CA GLY A 347 2.32 -4.47 -3.96
C GLY A 347 3.80 -4.52 -3.60
N THR A 348 4.21 -5.53 -2.80
CA THR A 348 5.58 -5.70 -2.30
C THR A 348 6.65 -5.69 -3.39
N ILE A 349 6.31 -6.18 -4.58
CA ILE A 349 7.25 -6.36 -5.70
C ILE A 349 7.90 -5.06 -6.20
N VAL A 350 7.35 -3.89 -5.88
CA VAL A 350 7.99 -2.61 -6.21
C VAL A 350 9.27 -2.38 -5.40
N PHE A 351 9.31 -2.89 -4.16
CA PHE A 351 10.42 -2.71 -3.22
C PHE A 351 11.20 -3.99 -2.94
N GLY A 352 10.51 -5.12 -2.80
CA GLY A 352 11.11 -6.35 -2.32
C GLY A 352 11.28 -6.42 -0.80
N ASP A 353 11.27 -7.64 -0.28
CA ASP A 353 11.62 -8.02 1.08
C ASP A 353 12.03 -9.49 1.11
N ARG A 354 12.52 -10.00 2.25
CA ARG A 354 12.97 -11.40 2.31
C ARG A 354 11.85 -12.40 2.07
N ARG A 355 10.62 -12.11 2.51
CA ARG A 355 9.46 -13.00 2.31
C ARG A 355 9.02 -13.09 0.86
N SER A 356 9.28 -12.05 0.06
CA SER A 356 8.91 -11.97 -1.35
C SER A 356 9.99 -12.44 -2.33
N ARG A 357 11.12 -12.99 -1.85
CA ARG A 357 12.23 -13.46 -2.70
C ARG A 357 11.83 -14.39 -3.84
N GLU A 358 10.94 -15.35 -3.59
CA GLU A 358 10.41 -16.25 -4.65
C GLU A 358 9.67 -15.46 -5.74
N ALA A 359 8.83 -14.50 -5.34
CA ALA A 359 8.12 -13.61 -6.26
C ALA A 359 9.06 -12.72 -7.06
N MET A 360 10.08 -12.18 -6.38
CA MET A 360 11.11 -11.35 -7.01
C MET A 360 11.95 -12.14 -7.99
N GLY A 361 12.43 -13.32 -7.60
CA GLY A 361 13.21 -14.22 -8.45
C GLY A 361 12.43 -14.69 -9.67
N HIS A 362 11.13 -14.96 -9.52
CA HIS A 362 10.27 -15.33 -10.63
C HIS A 362 10.18 -14.27 -11.73
N LEU A 363 10.17 -12.98 -11.35
CA LEU A 363 10.08 -11.86 -12.27
C LEU A 363 11.46 -11.30 -12.69
N GLY A 364 12.52 -11.58 -11.93
CA GLY A 364 13.85 -10.97 -12.12
C GLY A 364 13.94 -9.56 -11.53
N LEU A 365 13.34 -9.34 -10.36
CA LEU A 365 13.29 -8.06 -9.66
C LEU A 365 14.51 -7.86 -8.75
N ARG A 366 14.80 -6.60 -8.44
CA ARG A 366 15.90 -6.16 -7.56
C ARG A 366 15.35 -5.68 -6.22
N GLN A 367 16.16 -5.75 -5.18
CA GLN A 367 15.82 -5.12 -3.90
C GLN A 367 15.90 -3.59 -4.08
N ALA A 368 14.84 -2.87 -3.72
CA ALA A 368 14.73 -1.42 -3.94
C ALA A 368 14.45 -0.62 -2.66
N ALA A 369 14.17 -1.26 -1.53
CA ALA A 369 14.03 -0.59 -0.24
C ALA A 369 14.93 -1.21 0.83
N TYR A 370 15.58 -0.36 1.61
CA TYR A 370 16.53 -0.75 2.66
C TYR A 370 16.31 0.09 3.91
N VAL A 371 16.79 -0.39 5.05
CA VAL A 371 17.01 0.44 6.24
C VAL A 371 18.51 0.61 6.45
N ALA A 372 19.00 1.83 6.27
CA ALA A 372 20.37 2.18 6.62
C ALA A 372 20.48 2.31 8.14
N THR A 373 21.49 1.65 8.72
CA THR A 373 21.80 1.71 10.15
C THR A 373 23.29 1.97 10.34
N ARG A 374 23.65 2.56 11.47
CA ARG A 374 25.05 2.79 11.83
C ARG A 374 25.47 1.91 12.99
N VAL A 375 26.69 1.37 12.91
CA VAL A 375 27.30 0.66 14.04
C VAL A 375 27.66 1.67 15.12
N ILE A 376 27.02 1.57 16.27
CA ILE A 376 27.20 2.49 17.40
C ILE A 376 28.00 1.89 18.55
N SER A 377 28.21 0.56 18.56
CA SER A 377 28.99 -0.11 19.59
C SER A 377 29.66 -1.38 19.09
N ALA A 378 30.91 -1.60 19.51
CA ALA A 378 31.71 -2.79 19.26
C ALA A 378 32.51 -3.18 20.52
N PRO A 379 31.84 -3.51 21.65
CA PRO A 379 32.51 -3.71 22.93
C PRO A 379 33.32 -5.02 22.98
N ARG A 380 33.08 -5.94 22.04
CA ARG A 380 33.71 -7.26 21.96
C ARG A 380 33.94 -7.63 20.49
N ALA A 381 34.93 -8.49 20.24
CA ALA A 381 35.23 -8.96 18.88
C ALA A 381 34.02 -9.67 18.23
N ASP A 382 33.26 -10.44 19.03
CA ASP A 382 32.09 -11.25 18.64
C ASP A 382 30.76 -10.46 18.57
N ARG A 383 30.80 -9.13 18.74
CA ARG A 383 29.60 -8.30 18.87
C ARG A 383 29.72 -6.96 18.12
N ARG A 384 28.68 -6.63 17.37
CA ARG A 384 28.39 -5.25 16.93
C ARG A 384 26.98 -4.88 17.37
N THR A 385 26.72 -3.59 17.57
CA THR A 385 25.37 -3.09 17.83
C THR A 385 25.11 -1.90 16.91
N CYS A 386 23.98 -1.93 16.21
CA CYS A 386 23.54 -0.87 15.32
C CYS A 386 22.34 -0.11 15.90
N ASP A 387 22.06 1.07 15.37
CA ASP A 387 21.00 1.99 15.80
C ASP A 387 19.59 1.73 15.20
N ALA A 388 19.39 0.59 14.53
CA ALA A 388 18.09 0.22 13.92
C ALA A 388 17.34 -0.86 14.71
N GLY A 389 16.72 -0.48 15.82
CA GLY A 389 15.87 -1.37 16.62
C GLY A 389 14.45 -1.60 16.05
N SER A 390 13.51 -2.02 16.90
CA SER A 390 12.13 -2.31 16.50
C SER A 390 11.32 -1.09 16.05
N LYS A 391 11.79 0.14 16.38
CA LYS A 391 11.22 1.40 15.88
C LYS A 391 11.74 1.81 14.50
N ALA A 392 12.77 1.13 13.99
CA ALA A 392 13.25 1.28 12.61
C ALA A 392 12.81 0.12 11.71
N ILE A 393 12.69 -1.09 12.27
CA ILE A 393 12.25 -2.31 11.57
C ILE A 393 11.18 -3.01 12.41
N ALA A 394 9.97 -3.10 11.85
CA ALA A 394 8.79 -3.59 12.57
C ALA A 394 8.98 -5.01 13.13
N PRO A 395 8.59 -5.30 14.39
CA PRO A 395 8.70 -6.62 15.01
C PRO A 395 7.52 -7.54 14.69
N ASP A 396 6.93 -7.45 13.49
CA ASP A 396 5.79 -8.28 13.07
C ASP A 396 6.21 -9.66 12.53
N CYS A 397 7.50 -9.87 12.30
CA CYS A 397 8.09 -11.14 11.90
C CYS A 397 8.92 -11.72 13.06
N PRO A 398 9.00 -13.06 13.22
CA PRO A 398 9.88 -13.70 14.20
C PRO A 398 11.32 -13.20 14.09
N ALA A 399 11.99 -13.05 15.23
CA ALA A 399 13.40 -12.62 15.24
C ALA A 399 14.30 -13.61 14.46
N PRO A 400 15.31 -13.12 13.71
CA PRO A 400 15.72 -11.70 13.62
C PRO A 400 14.86 -10.84 12.69
N GLY A 401 14.11 -11.44 11.77
CA GLY A 401 13.17 -10.73 10.89
C GLY A 401 13.81 -9.74 9.90
N LEU A 402 15.11 -9.90 9.61
CA LEU A 402 15.90 -9.06 8.71
C LEU A 402 17.21 -9.75 8.33
N GLU A 403 17.92 -9.23 7.33
CA GLU A 403 19.32 -9.56 7.03
C GLU A 403 20.20 -8.30 6.92
N VAL A 404 21.52 -8.49 7.08
CA VAL A 404 22.53 -7.46 6.81
C VAL A 404 23.09 -7.72 5.43
N VAL A 405 22.89 -6.78 4.51
CA VAL A 405 23.30 -6.94 3.10
C VAL A 405 24.82 -6.84 3.00
N GLY A 406 25.43 -7.74 2.23
CA GLY A 406 26.88 -7.77 2.01
C GLY A 406 27.72 -8.35 3.16
N HIS A 407 27.11 -8.62 4.32
CA HIS A 407 27.82 -9.06 5.52
C HIS A 407 27.30 -10.40 6.06
N PRO A 408 27.63 -11.53 5.41
CA PRO A 408 27.19 -12.86 5.86
C PRO A 408 27.75 -13.26 7.24
N GLU A 409 28.86 -12.65 7.66
CA GLU A 409 29.47 -12.82 8.98
C GLU A 409 28.69 -12.11 10.10
N LEU A 410 27.80 -11.17 9.76
CA LEU A 410 27.01 -10.41 10.72
C LEU A 410 25.61 -11.00 10.86
N ARG A 411 25.43 -11.84 11.89
CA ARG A 411 24.14 -12.47 12.18
C ARG A 411 23.30 -11.61 13.13
N PRO A 412 22.12 -11.13 12.72
CA PRO A 412 21.29 -10.33 13.61
C PRO A 412 20.72 -11.14 14.77
N LEU A 413 20.69 -10.52 15.94
CA LEU A 413 20.09 -11.05 17.16
C LEU A 413 18.76 -10.34 17.46
N PRO A 414 17.98 -10.81 18.46
CA PRO A 414 16.78 -10.11 18.88
C PRO A 414 17.06 -8.64 19.22
N ARG A 415 16.31 -7.73 18.58
CA ARG A 415 16.44 -6.28 18.72
C ARG A 415 15.63 -5.72 19.88
N SER A 416 16.13 -4.65 20.49
CA SER A 416 15.35 -3.80 21.40
C SER A 416 14.69 -2.65 20.61
N GLU A 417 14.10 -1.67 21.29
CA GLU A 417 13.42 -0.55 20.63
C GLU A 417 14.31 0.23 19.65
N GLU A 418 15.54 0.54 20.05
CA GLU A 418 16.46 1.40 19.28
C GLU A 418 17.80 0.70 18.96
N HIS A 419 18.00 -0.55 19.39
CA HIS A 419 19.28 -1.24 19.21
C HIS A 419 19.12 -2.59 18.53
N LEU A 420 19.98 -2.83 17.52
CA LEU A 420 20.13 -4.10 16.83
C LEU A 420 21.49 -4.73 17.17
N PRO A 421 21.55 -5.67 18.12
CA PRO A 421 22.76 -6.45 18.33
C PRO A 421 22.98 -7.44 17.17
N LEU A 422 24.22 -7.55 16.72
CA LEU A 422 24.71 -8.48 15.71
C LEU A 422 25.77 -9.39 16.35
N ALA A 423 25.65 -10.70 16.16
CA ALA A 423 26.75 -11.62 16.39
C ALA A 423 27.71 -11.57 15.21
N VAL A 424 29.01 -11.59 15.50
CA VAL A 424 30.05 -11.66 14.48
C VAL A 424 30.57 -13.09 14.43
N ASP A 425 30.25 -13.79 13.34
CA ASP A 425 30.65 -15.17 13.09
C ASP A 425 31.87 -15.18 12.14
N GLY A 426 33.07 -14.94 12.67
CA GLY A 426 34.34 -14.91 11.92
C GLY A 426 35.04 -13.55 11.94
N PRO A 427 36.08 -13.35 11.10
CA PRO A 427 36.71 -12.04 10.93
C PRO A 427 35.73 -11.03 10.33
N THR A 428 35.72 -9.80 10.86
CA THR A 428 34.97 -8.68 10.29
C THR A 428 35.83 -7.41 10.37
N ASP A 429 35.78 -6.58 9.34
CA ASP A 429 36.41 -5.27 9.29
C ASP A 429 35.45 -4.14 9.69
N VAL A 430 34.18 -4.46 9.96
CA VAL A 430 33.14 -3.50 10.37
C VAL A 430 33.44 -2.88 11.73
N ARG A 431 33.44 -1.55 11.78
CA ARG A 431 33.80 -0.67 12.91
C ARG A 431 32.64 0.22 13.32
N CYS A 432 32.75 0.80 14.52
CA CYS A 432 31.83 1.86 14.93
C CYS A 432 31.91 3.04 13.94
N GLY A 433 30.74 3.56 13.54
CA GLY A 433 30.60 4.62 12.54
C GLY A 433 30.21 4.11 11.16
N ASP A 434 30.52 2.84 10.84
CA ASP A 434 30.19 2.26 9.54
C ASP A 434 28.68 2.16 9.33
N VAL A 435 28.26 2.38 8.09
CA VAL A 435 26.86 2.27 7.66
C VAL A 435 26.64 0.89 7.07
N LEU A 436 25.61 0.20 7.55
CA LEU A 436 25.15 -1.08 7.04
C LEU A 436 23.74 -0.93 6.46
N LEU A 437 23.44 -1.76 5.47
CA LEU A 437 22.10 -1.85 4.89
C LEU A 437 21.37 -3.09 5.40
N LEU A 438 20.13 -2.89 5.83
CA LEU A 438 19.26 -3.95 6.30
C LEU A 438 18.10 -4.16 5.34
N VAL A 439 17.76 -5.42 5.05
CA VAL A 439 16.53 -5.79 4.35
C VAL A 439 15.60 -6.50 5.33
N PRO A 440 14.41 -5.94 5.61
CA PRO A 440 13.47 -6.57 6.54
C PRO A 440 12.81 -7.81 5.92
N ASP A 441 12.28 -8.69 6.76
CA ASP A 441 11.40 -9.78 6.32
C ASP A 441 10.11 -9.26 5.70
N HIS A 442 9.62 -8.10 6.18
CA HIS A 442 8.41 -7.47 5.70
C HIS A 442 8.61 -5.96 5.54
N VAL A 443 8.62 -5.51 4.29
CA VAL A 443 8.88 -4.09 3.97
C VAL A 443 7.69 -3.20 4.30
N CYS A 444 6.45 -3.67 4.15
CA CYS A 444 5.26 -2.82 4.29
C CYS A 444 5.12 -2.23 5.70
N THR A 445 5.34 -3.04 6.73
CA THR A 445 5.29 -2.60 8.14
C THR A 445 6.48 -1.71 8.48
N THR A 446 7.65 -2.02 7.92
CA THR A 446 8.88 -1.21 8.08
C THR A 446 8.69 0.19 7.49
N VAL A 447 8.25 0.31 6.23
CA VAL A 447 7.99 1.60 5.56
C VAL A 447 7.05 2.48 6.38
N ASN A 448 6.03 1.88 7.01
CA ASN A 448 5.05 2.63 7.82
C ASN A 448 5.66 3.29 9.09
N LEU A 449 6.81 2.84 9.57
CA LEU A 449 7.50 3.44 10.73
C LEU A 449 8.20 4.76 10.37
N HIS A 450 8.63 4.91 9.13
CA HIS A 450 9.48 6.02 8.70
C HIS A 450 8.66 7.21 8.25
N ARG A 451 9.07 8.42 8.65
CA ARG A 451 8.43 9.67 8.21
C ARG A 451 8.76 9.99 6.77
N GLU A 452 9.99 9.77 6.38
CA GLU A 452 10.57 10.12 5.09
C GLU A 452 11.47 8.98 4.63
N ALA A 453 11.70 8.89 3.32
CA ALA A 453 12.68 8.00 2.73
C ALA A 453 13.75 8.83 2.02
N LEU A 454 15.00 8.41 2.16
CA LEU A 454 16.11 8.89 1.36
C LEU A 454 16.03 8.27 -0.04
N TRP A 455 16.24 9.06 -1.08
CA TRP A 455 16.19 8.60 -2.46
C TRP A 455 17.59 8.55 -3.06
N VAL A 456 17.94 7.40 -3.60
CA VAL A 456 19.22 7.16 -4.28
C VAL A 456 18.96 6.80 -5.73
N ARG A 457 19.75 7.40 -6.63
CA ARG A 457 19.75 7.12 -8.07
C ARG A 457 21.18 7.25 -8.58
N ASP A 458 21.58 6.37 -9.48
CA ASP A 458 22.93 6.28 -10.07
C ASP A 458 24.04 6.27 -9.00
N GLY A 459 23.80 5.59 -7.88
CA GLY A 459 24.72 5.55 -6.74
C GLY A 459 24.96 6.92 -6.09
N ARG A 460 23.95 7.80 -6.09
CA ARG A 460 24.01 9.12 -5.43
C ARG A 460 22.71 9.43 -4.72
N VAL A 461 22.81 10.07 -3.55
CA VAL A 461 21.64 10.67 -2.90
C VAL A 461 21.13 11.80 -3.78
N VAL A 462 19.88 11.68 -4.26
CA VAL A 462 19.24 12.69 -5.12
C VAL A 462 18.17 13.50 -4.38
N GLY A 463 17.81 13.09 -3.16
CA GLY A 463 16.86 13.80 -2.31
C GLY A 463 16.27 12.91 -1.23
N PHE A 464 15.18 13.39 -0.65
CA PHE A 464 14.34 12.64 0.28
C PHE A 464 12.90 13.14 0.16
N GLY A 465 11.94 12.34 0.62
CA GLY A 465 10.54 12.75 0.63
C GLY A 465 9.70 11.97 1.64
N PRO A 466 8.52 12.49 1.99
CA PRO A 466 7.64 11.90 3.00
C PRO A 466 7.17 10.51 2.58
N VAL A 467 6.82 9.68 3.57
CA VAL A 467 5.92 8.53 3.42
C VAL A 467 4.50 9.03 3.71
N GLU A 468 3.89 9.66 2.72
CA GLU A 468 2.68 10.49 2.85
C GLU A 468 1.54 9.76 3.54
N ALA A 469 1.28 8.52 3.13
CA ALA A 469 0.13 7.74 3.60
C ALA A 469 0.43 6.82 4.80
N ARG A 470 1.52 7.06 5.57
CA ARG A 470 1.85 6.26 6.77
C ARG A 470 0.94 6.55 7.96
N ALA A 471 0.55 7.81 8.12
CA ALA A 471 -0.21 8.30 9.25
C ALA A 471 -1.69 8.31 8.91
N ARG A 472 -2.54 8.44 9.94
CA ARG A 472 -3.99 8.46 9.77
C ARG A 472 -4.57 9.74 10.35
N HIS A 473 -5.51 10.33 9.64
CA HIS A 473 -6.26 11.46 10.17
C HIS A 473 -7.36 10.95 11.13
N LEU A 474 -7.49 11.59 12.29
CA LEU A 474 -8.52 11.24 13.28
C LEU A 474 -9.92 11.70 12.85
N TYR A 475 -9.96 12.81 12.13
CA TYR A 475 -11.17 13.43 11.58
C TYR A 475 -10.89 13.81 10.13
N ASP A 476 -11.93 13.93 9.32
CA ASP A 476 -11.78 14.69 8.09
C ASP A 476 -11.50 16.15 8.48
N PRO A 477 -10.41 16.78 7.99
CA PRO A 477 -10.10 18.18 8.31
C PRO A 477 -11.25 19.14 7.98
N ARG A 478 -12.13 18.77 7.05
CA ARG A 478 -13.31 19.56 6.67
C ARG A 478 -14.44 19.49 7.69
N ASP A 479 -14.48 18.44 8.51
CA ASP A 479 -15.54 18.24 9.50
C ASP A 479 -15.26 19.01 10.81
N ARG A 480 -14.07 19.59 10.98
CA ARG A 480 -13.68 20.34 12.19
C ARG A 480 -12.77 21.53 11.88
N GLU A 481 -13.37 22.71 11.80
CA GLU A 481 -12.65 24.00 11.67
C GLU A 481 -11.75 24.31 12.88
N ASP A 482 -12.05 23.74 14.05
CA ASP A 482 -11.31 23.95 15.32
C ASP A 482 -10.21 22.90 15.58
N ALA A 483 -9.74 22.17 14.56
CA ALA A 483 -8.62 21.24 14.73
C ALA A 483 -7.33 22.03 15.04
N PRO A 484 -6.58 21.65 16.10
CA PRO A 484 -5.43 22.42 16.60
C PRO A 484 -4.23 22.45 15.64
#